data_AF-A0A6P0JR50-F1
#
_entry.id   AF-A0A6P0JR50-F1
#
_cell.length_a   1.000
_cell.length_b   1.000
_cell.length_c   1.000
_cell.angle_alpha   90.00
_cell.angle_beta   90.00
_cell.angle_gamma   90.00
#
_symmetry.space_group_name_H-M   'P 1'
#
loop_
_entity.id
_entity.type
_entity.pdbx_description
1 polymer ?
#
loop_
_entity_poly.entity_id
_entity_poly.type
_entity_poly.pdbx_seq_one_letter_code
_entity_poly.pdbx_strand_id
1 'polypeptide(L)'
;MGRIFVSAGHGEIEGGVTQDPGAIAGGTTEAQQMILLRDLVVPELRSRGFEVFSVPDTLSLRDTIRWINNRARQEDVAIELHADAYSNPSARGATAFYIAGNNERKQHGDMVLLALIRRLPQLPSRGSRPDTATGVGRLGFCRDIAIPSLLLEVGFLTNPDDRNLILNRRRDMATGIADGLEAWSRDVSGTTQPEQSYPAIGIRINGQSYGEQGILINNNSYIPVDLVDLLGVELGDNPKVRLVEYRGVVYVKAIELRDYTISVSWDNDARAVVLRSITQICPGTIDRIMSQGNTSEVQLMMFLKANHENALEQFPDLPKLYREEAAIEGVNYDIAFSQMCLMTNFLRFGGEVKASQKNFANLGAVGGGTQTAT
;
A
#
# COMPACT_ATOMS: atom_id res chain seq x y z
N MET A 1 2.39 10.68 18.39
CA MET A 1 3.63 11.27 17.83
C MET A 1 4.35 10.13 17.18
N GLY A 2 4.43 10.17 15.86
CA GLY A 2 5.00 9.12 15.04
C GLY A 2 6.46 8.86 15.35
N ARG A 3 6.86 7.61 15.17
CA ARG A 3 8.23 7.14 15.35
C ARG A 3 9.01 7.43 14.07
N ILE A 4 10.31 7.63 14.20
CA ILE A 4 11.18 8.01 13.08
C ILE A 4 12.13 6.85 12.76
N PHE A 5 12.10 6.39 11.52
CA PHE A 5 13.05 5.41 10.98
C PHE A 5 14.17 6.16 10.27
N VAL A 6 15.42 5.92 10.68
CA VAL A 6 16.60 6.55 10.06
C VAL A 6 17.51 5.45 9.52
N SER A 7 17.62 5.39 8.20
CA SER A 7 18.50 4.49 7.44
C SER A 7 19.74 5.25 6.96
N ALA A 8 20.88 4.58 6.93
CA ALA A 8 22.05 5.03 6.20
C ALA A 8 22.10 4.21 4.91
N GLY A 9 22.16 4.87 3.76
CA GLY A 9 22.21 4.24 2.46
C GLY A 9 23.50 3.44 2.26
N HIS A 10 23.43 2.47 1.35
CA HIS A 10 24.49 1.48 1.13
C HIS A 10 24.74 0.65 2.40
N GLY A 11 25.96 0.14 2.58
CA GLY A 11 26.27 -0.73 3.71
C GLY A 11 26.29 -2.18 3.26
N GLU A 12 25.50 -3.04 3.91
CA GLU A 12 25.61 -4.50 3.81
C GLU A 12 26.93 -4.99 4.44
N ILE A 13 27.13 -4.66 5.72
CA ILE A 13 28.31 -5.12 6.45
C ILE A 13 28.18 -6.61 6.77
N GLU A 14 29.03 -7.44 6.18
CA GLU A 14 29.12 -8.87 6.45
C GLU A 14 30.52 -9.21 6.96
N GLY A 15 30.61 -9.86 8.12
CA GLY A 15 31.91 -10.21 8.72
C GLY A 15 32.83 -9.02 9.02
N GLY A 16 32.27 -7.80 9.15
CA GLY A 16 33.03 -6.56 9.33
C GLY A 16 33.51 -5.90 8.03
N VAL A 17 33.10 -6.42 6.87
CA VAL A 17 33.45 -5.88 5.54
C VAL A 17 32.20 -5.27 4.90
N THR A 18 32.30 -4.03 4.43
CA THR A 18 31.23 -3.35 3.67
C THR A 18 31.16 -3.89 2.24
N GLN A 19 30.06 -4.54 1.87
CA GLN A 19 29.88 -5.10 0.53
C GLN A 19 29.48 -4.02 -0.49
N ASP A 20 28.60 -3.08 -0.11
CA ASP A 20 28.25 -1.92 -0.91
C ASP A 20 28.80 -0.64 -0.24
N PRO A 21 29.97 -0.12 -0.67
CA PRO A 21 30.52 1.10 -0.12
C PRO A 21 29.81 2.37 -0.62
N GLY A 22 28.94 2.28 -1.62
CA GLY A 22 28.44 3.44 -2.37
C GLY A 22 29.57 4.22 -3.04
N ALA A 23 29.44 5.54 -3.12
CA ALA A 23 30.48 6.39 -3.68
C ALA A 23 31.80 6.32 -2.87
N ILE A 24 32.95 6.36 -3.56
CA ILE A 24 34.28 6.37 -2.95
C ILE A 24 35.02 7.64 -3.39
N ALA A 25 35.34 8.53 -2.45
CA ALA A 25 36.07 9.75 -2.73
C ALA A 25 36.81 10.29 -1.50
N GLY A 26 37.98 10.91 -1.72
CA GLY A 26 38.73 11.57 -0.66
C GLY A 26 39.18 10.64 0.48
N GLY A 27 39.40 9.35 0.19
CA GLY A 27 39.84 8.35 1.17
C GLY A 27 38.73 7.80 2.08
N THR A 28 37.46 8.03 1.75
CA THR A 28 36.30 7.49 2.48
C THR A 28 35.27 6.91 1.51
N THR A 29 34.31 6.16 2.06
CA THR A 29 33.13 5.67 1.35
C THR A 29 31.87 6.40 1.81
N GLU A 30 30.83 6.39 0.98
CA GLU A 30 29.51 6.92 1.28
C GLU A 30 28.88 6.17 2.47
N ALA A 31 28.88 4.84 2.42
CA ALA A 31 28.36 3.99 3.50
C ALA A 31 28.93 4.39 4.86
N GLN A 32 30.26 4.54 4.95
CA GLN A 32 30.92 4.94 6.20
C GLN A 32 30.43 6.31 6.70
N GLN A 33 30.33 7.29 5.82
CA GLN A 33 29.94 8.65 6.21
C GLN A 33 28.46 8.75 6.59
N MET A 34 27.58 8.01 5.91
CA MET A 34 26.14 8.00 6.20
C MET A 34 25.84 7.28 7.52
N ILE A 35 26.54 6.19 7.83
CA ILE A 35 26.47 5.51 9.13
C ILE A 35 26.86 6.48 10.25
N LEU A 36 28.02 7.13 10.13
CA LEU A 36 28.50 8.10 11.12
C LEU A 36 27.56 9.30 11.27
N LEU A 37 26.85 9.70 10.22
CA LEU A 37 25.87 10.79 10.28
C LEU A 37 24.58 10.35 10.95
N ARG A 38 24.02 9.19 10.57
CA ARG A 38 22.85 8.58 11.22
C ARG A 38 23.09 8.42 12.72
N ASP A 39 24.26 7.94 13.11
CA ASP A 39 24.62 7.71 14.50
C ASP A 39 24.70 9.00 15.34
N LEU A 40 24.73 10.17 14.70
CA LEU A 40 24.53 11.47 15.35
C LEU A 40 23.07 11.95 15.29
N VAL A 41 22.35 11.70 14.19
CA VAL A 41 20.93 12.08 14.03
C VAL A 41 20.04 11.33 15.03
N VAL A 42 20.27 10.04 15.24
CA VAL A 42 19.47 9.19 16.12
C VAL A 42 19.49 9.66 17.58
N PRO A 43 20.64 9.85 18.25
CA PRO A 43 20.67 10.36 19.62
C PRO A 43 20.16 11.80 19.71
N GLU A 44 20.39 12.63 18.69
CA GLU A 44 19.85 14.00 18.65
C GLU A 44 18.32 13.98 18.71
N LEU A 45 17.66 13.20 17.86
CA LEU A 45 16.19 13.05 17.87
C LEU A 45 15.68 12.43 19.18
N ARG A 46 16.36 11.40 19.72
CA ARG A 46 16.00 10.79 21.00
C ARG A 46 16.08 11.79 22.16
N SER A 47 17.06 12.70 22.14
CA SER A 47 17.19 13.75 23.18
C SER A 47 16.01 14.72 23.18
N ARG A 48 15.29 14.82 22.06
CA ARG A 48 14.10 15.65 21.86
C ARG A 48 12.78 14.91 22.15
N GLY A 49 12.86 13.68 22.65
CA GLY A 49 11.70 12.88 23.05
C GLY A 49 11.07 12.03 21.95
N PHE A 50 11.71 11.90 20.78
CA PHE A 50 11.23 11.01 19.72
C PHE A 50 11.63 9.56 19.97
N GLU A 51 10.74 8.62 19.66
CA GLU A 51 11.09 7.22 19.49
C GLU A 51 11.70 7.03 18.08
N VAL A 52 12.94 6.52 18.03
CA VAL A 52 13.73 6.44 16.80
C VAL A 52 14.28 5.04 16.58
N PHE A 53 13.99 4.49 15.41
CA PHE A 53 14.58 3.26 14.90
C PHE A 53 15.80 3.57 14.04
N SER A 54 16.97 3.13 14.49
CA SER A 54 18.16 3.06 13.65
C SER A 54 18.09 1.75 12.85
N VAL A 55 18.00 1.87 11.52
CA VAL A 55 17.94 0.70 10.63
C VAL A 55 19.33 0.02 10.60
N PRO A 56 19.43 -1.31 10.73
CA PRO A 56 20.72 -1.99 10.77
C PRO A 56 21.56 -1.87 9.48
N ASP A 57 22.87 -1.66 9.62
CA ASP A 57 23.85 -1.50 8.52
C ASP A 57 24.14 -2.77 7.72
N THR A 58 23.65 -3.90 8.19
CA THR A 58 23.86 -5.22 7.58
C THR A 58 22.79 -5.56 6.54
N LEU A 59 21.79 -4.70 6.36
CA LEU A 59 20.64 -4.97 5.49
C LEU A 59 20.87 -4.43 4.09
N SER A 60 20.46 -5.20 3.08
CA SER A 60 20.29 -4.70 1.72
C SER A 60 19.14 -3.71 1.63
N LEU A 61 19.06 -2.90 0.57
CA LEU A 61 17.91 -2.02 0.33
C LEU A 61 16.57 -2.77 0.43
N ARG A 62 16.50 -3.98 -0.13
CA ARG A 62 15.29 -4.83 -0.08
C ARG A 62 14.93 -5.19 1.36
N ASP A 63 15.91 -5.57 2.16
CA ASP A 63 15.69 -5.99 3.54
C ASP A 63 15.45 -4.80 4.47
N THR A 64 16.06 -3.64 4.20
CA THR A 64 15.77 -2.36 4.86
C THR A 64 14.29 -1.99 4.68
N ILE A 65 13.79 -2.02 3.43
CA ILE A 65 12.38 -1.78 3.13
C ILE A 65 11.49 -2.77 3.91
N ARG A 66 11.80 -4.07 3.87
CA ARG A 66 11.03 -5.09 4.62
C ARG A 66 11.06 -4.82 6.13
N TRP A 67 12.23 -4.48 6.66
CA TRP A 67 12.45 -4.26 8.08
C TRP A 67 11.65 -3.07 8.63
N ILE A 68 11.63 -1.97 7.88
CA ILE A 68 10.82 -0.77 8.21
C ILE A 68 9.34 -1.13 8.16
N ASN A 69 8.89 -1.71 7.04
CA ASN A 69 7.47 -1.98 6.82
C ASN A 69 6.86 -2.96 7.82
N ASN A 70 7.62 -3.96 8.28
CA ASN A 70 7.17 -4.89 9.30
C ASN A 70 6.99 -4.25 10.69
N ARG A 71 7.48 -3.03 10.89
CA ARG A 71 7.44 -2.31 12.18
C ARG A 71 6.59 -1.05 12.13
N ALA A 72 6.39 -0.49 10.94
CA ALA A 72 5.79 0.80 10.72
C ALA A 72 4.32 0.88 11.17
N ARG A 73 3.92 2.06 11.64
CA ARG A 73 2.55 2.48 11.96
C ARG A 73 2.22 3.73 11.17
N GLN A 74 0.93 4.04 11.05
CA GLN A 74 0.41 5.09 10.18
C GLN A 74 1.02 6.50 10.41
N GLU A 75 1.36 6.85 11.65
CA GLU A 75 1.96 8.16 12.01
C GLU A 75 3.48 8.23 11.79
N ASP A 76 4.13 7.10 11.53
CA ASP A 76 5.59 7.03 11.45
C ASP A 76 6.13 7.67 10.17
N VAL A 77 7.41 8.06 10.20
CA VAL A 77 8.14 8.57 9.03
C VAL A 77 9.48 7.85 8.87
N ALA A 78 9.99 7.77 7.64
CA ALA A 78 11.25 7.12 7.32
C ALA A 78 12.15 8.02 6.45
N ILE A 79 13.44 8.04 6.74
CA ILE A 79 14.44 8.73 5.92
C ILE A 79 15.65 7.84 5.68
N GLU A 80 16.17 7.86 4.46
CA GLU A 80 17.46 7.26 4.11
C GLU A 80 18.47 8.34 3.75
N LEU A 81 19.64 8.29 4.37
CA LEU A 81 20.72 9.26 4.16
C LEU A 81 21.69 8.73 3.11
N HIS A 82 21.97 9.54 2.09
CA HIS A 82 22.94 9.27 1.02
C HIS A 82 23.88 10.46 0.81
N ALA A 83 25.00 10.21 0.12
CA ALA A 83 25.89 11.25 -0.38
C ALA A 83 26.20 11.04 -1.86
N ASP A 84 25.56 11.85 -2.69
CA ASP A 84 25.62 11.86 -4.15
C ASP A 84 27.07 11.86 -4.68
N ALA A 85 27.22 11.41 -5.92
CA ALA A 85 28.49 11.38 -6.62
C ALA A 85 28.29 11.69 -8.09
N TYR A 86 29.18 12.53 -8.61
CA TYR A 86 29.18 12.88 -10.02
C TYR A 86 30.59 13.01 -10.56
N SER A 87 30.75 12.71 -11.85
CA SER A 87 32.04 12.74 -12.55
C SER A 87 32.65 14.14 -12.61
N ASN A 88 31.82 15.19 -12.63
CA ASN A 88 32.28 16.57 -12.46
C ASN A 88 32.38 16.89 -10.95
N PRO A 89 33.59 17.04 -10.38
CA PRO A 89 33.77 17.27 -8.94
C PRO A 89 33.30 18.66 -8.49
N SER A 90 32.94 19.56 -9.41
CA SER A 90 32.31 20.85 -9.07
C SER A 90 30.82 20.74 -8.77
N ALA A 91 30.17 19.61 -9.12
CA ALA A 91 28.77 19.38 -8.77
C ALA A 91 28.62 19.26 -7.26
N ARG A 92 27.71 20.06 -6.68
CA ARG A 92 27.54 20.14 -5.23
C ARG A 92 26.12 20.54 -4.81
N GLY A 93 25.84 20.41 -3.54
CA GLY A 93 24.57 20.74 -2.88
C GLY A 93 23.72 19.53 -2.51
N ALA A 94 22.79 19.74 -1.59
CA ALA A 94 21.88 18.71 -1.08
C ALA A 94 20.55 18.66 -1.85
N THR A 95 19.97 17.46 -1.94
CA THR A 95 18.68 17.18 -2.62
C THR A 95 17.86 16.23 -1.76
N ALA A 96 16.56 16.47 -1.62
CA ALA A 96 15.63 15.48 -1.06
C ALA A 96 14.83 14.82 -2.19
N PHE A 97 14.76 13.50 -2.20
CA PHE A 97 13.96 12.74 -3.15
C PHE A 97 12.68 12.23 -2.51
N TYR A 98 11.60 12.27 -3.28
CA TYR A 98 10.27 11.84 -2.88
C TYR A 98 9.58 11.04 -3.98
N ILE A 99 8.55 10.26 -3.63
CA ILE A 99 7.75 9.54 -4.64
C ILE A 99 7.10 10.49 -5.65
N ALA A 100 7.36 10.28 -6.93
CA ALA A 100 6.81 11.12 -8.00
C ALA A 100 5.28 11.26 -7.91
N GLY A 101 4.77 12.47 -8.15
CA GLY A 101 3.34 12.78 -8.10
C GLY A 101 2.78 12.99 -6.69
N ASN A 102 3.61 13.04 -5.64
CA ASN A 102 3.17 13.35 -4.27
C ASN A 102 3.66 14.74 -3.82
N ASN A 103 2.77 15.73 -3.92
CA ASN A 103 3.08 17.13 -3.57
C ASN A 103 3.27 17.34 -2.06
N GLU A 104 2.58 16.57 -1.23
CA GLU A 104 2.76 16.61 0.23
C GLU A 104 4.16 16.12 0.60
N ARG A 105 4.59 14.99 0.04
CA ARG A 105 5.95 14.46 0.25
C ARG A 105 7.02 15.42 -0.27
N LYS A 106 6.75 16.14 -1.36
CA LYS A 106 7.64 17.23 -1.82
C LYS A 106 7.79 18.30 -0.74
N GLN A 107 6.69 18.76 -0.12
CA GLN A 107 6.74 19.75 0.95
C GLN A 107 7.53 19.25 2.16
N HIS A 108 7.38 17.97 2.53
CA HIS A 108 8.19 17.34 3.58
C HIS A 108 9.68 17.30 3.22
N GLY A 109 10.01 16.99 1.96
CA GLY A 109 11.39 17.08 1.46
C GLY A 109 11.96 18.50 1.56
N ASP A 110 11.17 19.50 1.15
CA ASP A 110 11.57 20.91 1.21
C ASP A 110 11.78 21.37 2.66
N MET A 111 10.96 20.87 3.59
CA MET A 111 11.08 21.14 5.03
C MET A 111 12.39 20.60 5.61
N VAL A 112 12.73 19.33 5.33
CA VAL A 112 13.98 18.71 5.79
C VAL A 112 15.19 19.42 5.18
N LEU A 113 15.14 19.70 3.87
CA LEU A 113 16.23 20.35 3.15
C LEU A 113 16.46 21.79 3.64
N LEU A 114 15.40 22.54 3.93
CA LEU A 114 15.49 23.89 4.47
C LEU A 114 16.12 23.90 5.88
N ALA A 115 15.74 22.95 6.74
CA ALA A 115 16.30 22.83 8.08
C ALA A 115 17.80 22.50 8.04
N LEU A 116 18.21 21.57 7.16
CA LEU A 116 19.62 21.25 6.91
C LEU A 116 20.42 22.50 6.49
N ILE A 117 19.93 23.25 5.50
CA ILE A 117 20.64 24.40 4.93
C ILE A 117 20.70 25.57 5.90
N ARG A 118 19.69 25.76 6.76
CA ARG A 118 19.74 26.79 7.82
C ARG A 118 20.91 26.57 8.78
N ARG A 119 21.28 25.31 9.04
CA ARG A 119 22.47 24.96 9.87
C ARG A 119 23.78 25.03 9.08
N LEU A 120 23.72 24.78 7.78
CA LEU A 120 24.86 24.77 6.87
C LEU A 120 24.62 25.70 5.68
N PRO A 121 24.62 27.03 5.87
CA PRO A 121 24.33 27.98 4.78
C PRO A 121 25.32 27.92 3.61
N GLN A 122 26.49 27.33 3.83
CA GLN A 122 27.51 27.08 2.81
C GLN A 122 27.23 25.84 1.93
N LEU A 123 26.21 25.04 2.24
CA LEU A 123 25.75 23.90 1.44
C LEU A 123 24.62 24.35 0.50
N PRO A 124 24.80 24.31 -0.82
CA PRO A 124 23.75 24.73 -1.74
C PRO A 124 22.51 23.83 -1.69
N SER A 125 21.32 24.42 -1.85
CA SER A 125 20.09 23.66 -2.12
C SER A 125 20.00 23.29 -3.59
N ARG A 126 19.63 22.04 -3.88
CA ARG A 126 19.22 21.60 -5.23
C ARG A 126 17.71 21.35 -5.33
N GLY A 127 16.99 21.68 -4.25
CA GLY A 127 15.55 21.49 -4.09
C GLY A 127 15.14 20.04 -3.88
N SER A 128 13.86 19.81 -3.56
CA SER A 128 13.30 18.47 -3.58
C SER A 128 12.95 18.04 -5.00
N ARG A 129 13.22 16.78 -5.33
CA ARG A 129 12.99 16.21 -6.67
C ARG A 129 12.22 14.90 -6.60
N PRO A 130 11.36 14.60 -7.59
CA PRO A 130 10.72 13.29 -7.65
C PRO A 130 11.78 12.20 -7.88
N ASP A 131 11.54 11.01 -7.37
CA ASP A 131 12.42 9.85 -7.51
C ASP A 131 12.70 9.48 -8.98
N THR A 132 11.76 9.79 -9.87
CA THR A 132 11.90 9.64 -11.32
C THR A 132 12.93 10.58 -11.96
N ALA A 133 13.42 11.59 -11.23
CA ALA A 133 14.48 12.48 -11.71
C ALA A 133 15.90 11.93 -11.49
N THR A 134 16.03 10.78 -10.81
CA THR A 134 17.31 10.08 -10.64
C THR A 134 17.71 9.34 -11.91
N GLY A 135 18.99 9.02 -12.06
CA GLY A 135 19.49 8.27 -13.22
C GLY A 135 18.88 6.85 -13.34
N VAL A 136 18.41 6.29 -12.23
CA VAL A 136 17.73 4.98 -12.19
C VAL A 136 16.22 5.08 -12.44
N GLY A 137 15.66 6.31 -12.48
CA GLY A 137 14.25 6.57 -12.77
C GLY A 137 13.24 6.10 -11.72
N ARG A 138 13.70 5.53 -10.60
CA ARG A 138 12.89 5.03 -9.49
C ARG A 138 13.77 4.77 -8.27
N LEU A 139 13.34 5.24 -7.09
CA LEU A 139 13.99 4.90 -5.83
C LEU A 139 13.11 3.97 -5.00
N GLY A 140 13.63 2.78 -4.66
CA GLY A 140 12.91 1.78 -3.87
C GLY A 140 12.47 2.30 -2.51
N PHE A 141 13.36 2.99 -1.80
CA PHE A 141 13.08 3.58 -0.48
C PHE A 141 11.88 4.53 -0.53
N CYS A 142 11.75 5.34 -1.59
CA CYS A 142 10.63 6.27 -1.77
C CYS A 142 9.31 5.58 -2.15
N ARG A 143 9.35 4.40 -2.79
CA ARG A 143 8.16 3.77 -3.40
C ARG A 143 7.58 2.59 -2.64
N ASP A 144 8.44 1.85 -1.95
CA ASP A 144 8.10 0.53 -1.40
C ASP A 144 7.92 0.56 0.13
N ILE A 145 8.28 1.67 0.77
CA ILE A 145 7.94 1.94 2.17
C ILE A 145 6.46 2.35 2.28
N ALA A 146 5.74 1.75 3.24
CA ALA A 146 4.30 1.93 3.44
C ALA A 146 3.96 3.30 4.03
N ILE A 147 4.88 3.83 4.82
CA ILE A 147 4.76 5.09 5.54
C ILE A 147 5.45 6.22 4.77
N PRO A 148 5.13 7.48 5.12
CA PRO A 148 5.93 8.63 4.75
C PRO A 148 7.45 8.41 4.66
N SER A 149 8.03 8.48 3.45
CA SER A 149 9.46 8.20 3.24
C SER A 149 10.16 9.21 2.32
N LEU A 150 11.39 9.57 2.66
CA LEU A 150 12.29 10.41 1.86
C LEU A 150 13.67 9.75 1.73
N LEU A 151 14.36 10.01 0.61
CA LEU A 151 15.80 9.79 0.49
C LEU A 151 16.49 11.15 0.44
N LEU A 152 17.48 11.38 1.29
CA LEU A 152 18.18 12.66 1.40
C LEU A 152 19.63 12.50 0.97
N GLU A 153 19.97 13.13 -0.17
CA GLU A 153 21.34 13.37 -0.57
C GLU A 153 21.88 14.58 0.19
N VAL A 154 22.76 14.35 1.17
CA VAL A 154 23.24 15.42 2.07
C VAL A 154 24.33 16.31 1.44
N GLY A 155 24.75 15.99 0.22
CA GLY A 155 25.80 16.68 -0.53
C GLY A 155 26.54 15.71 -1.44
N PHE A 156 27.47 16.22 -2.25
CA PHE A 156 28.26 15.37 -3.16
C PHE A 156 29.56 14.91 -2.48
N LEU A 157 29.75 13.61 -2.27
CA LEU A 157 30.98 13.07 -1.68
C LEU A 157 32.20 13.35 -2.59
N THR A 158 32.00 13.40 -3.91
CA THR A 158 33.05 13.74 -4.88
C THR A 158 33.46 15.21 -4.84
N ASN A 159 32.60 16.11 -4.36
CA ASN A 159 32.92 17.53 -4.24
C ASN A 159 33.74 17.82 -2.96
N PRO A 160 34.91 18.48 -3.05
CA PRO A 160 35.74 18.74 -1.89
C PRO A 160 35.08 19.59 -0.79
N ASP A 161 34.28 20.58 -1.15
CA ASP A 161 33.64 21.48 -0.17
C ASP A 161 32.51 20.76 0.56
N ASP A 162 31.62 20.07 -0.16
CA ASP A 162 30.54 19.29 0.45
C ASP A 162 31.10 18.14 1.30
N ARG A 163 32.11 17.43 0.80
CA ARG A 163 32.82 16.40 1.59
C ARG A 163 33.41 16.99 2.86
N ASN A 164 34.01 18.17 2.81
CA ASN A 164 34.51 18.85 4.01
C ASN A 164 33.38 19.11 5.03
N LEU A 165 32.16 19.42 4.59
CA LEU A 165 31.00 19.57 5.48
C LEU A 165 30.55 18.22 6.07
N ILE A 166 30.45 17.18 5.25
CA ILE A 166 30.07 15.83 5.68
C ILE A 166 31.04 15.29 6.74
N LEU A 167 32.34 15.56 6.57
CA LEU A 167 33.39 15.08 7.46
C LEU A 167 33.54 15.93 8.72
N ASN A 168 33.57 17.26 8.57
CA ASN A 168 34.01 18.16 9.65
C ASN A 168 32.88 18.98 10.28
N ARG A 169 31.70 19.03 9.66
CA ARG A 169 30.50 19.72 10.18
C ARG A 169 29.33 18.76 10.43
N ARG A 170 29.63 17.47 10.63
CA ARG A 170 28.64 16.39 10.76
C ARG A 170 27.64 16.60 11.90
N ARG A 171 28.05 17.21 13.01
CA ARG A 171 27.14 17.54 14.13
C ARG A 171 26.11 18.60 13.74
N ASP A 172 26.53 19.63 13.01
CA ASP A 172 25.61 20.66 12.50
C ASP A 172 24.66 20.06 11.45
N MET A 173 25.18 19.17 10.60
CA MET A 173 24.38 18.41 9.64
C MET A 173 23.32 17.55 10.34
N ALA A 174 23.73 16.78 11.37
CA ALA A 174 22.83 15.95 12.14
C ALA A 174 21.75 16.77 12.85
N THR A 175 22.13 17.93 13.42
CA THR A 175 21.18 18.86 14.07
C THR A 175 20.18 19.40 13.05
N GLY A 176 20.63 19.80 11.85
CA GLY A 176 19.75 20.30 10.80
C GLY A 176 18.80 19.25 10.24
N ILE A 177 19.27 18.00 10.10
CA ILE A 177 18.43 16.86 9.72
C ILE A 177 17.40 16.57 10.83
N ALA A 178 17.81 16.58 12.10
CA ALA A 178 16.92 16.37 13.24
C ALA A 178 15.84 17.48 13.35
N ASP A 179 16.21 18.75 13.15
CA ASP A 179 15.28 19.89 13.09
C ASP A 179 14.21 19.68 12.01
N GLY A 180 14.63 19.19 10.83
CA GLY A 180 13.74 18.87 9.72
C GLY A 180 12.82 17.68 9.99
N LEU A 181 13.36 16.59 10.53
CA LEU A 181 12.60 15.39 10.87
C LEU A 181 11.61 15.62 12.01
N GLU A 182 11.96 16.44 13.00
CA GLU A 182 11.05 16.86 14.07
C GLU A 182 9.84 17.62 13.50
N ALA A 183 10.09 18.59 12.63
CA ALA A 183 9.03 19.36 11.99
C ALA A 183 8.14 18.47 11.11
N TRP A 184 8.75 17.58 10.31
CA TRP A 184 8.03 16.66 9.44
C TRP A 184 7.22 15.63 10.22
N SER A 185 7.80 14.99 11.23
CA SER A 185 7.09 14.02 12.08
C SER A 185 5.90 14.66 12.81
N ARG A 186 6.05 15.92 13.27
CA ARG A 186 4.93 16.68 13.85
C ARG A 186 3.87 17.07 12.83
N ASP A 187 4.24 17.39 11.60
CA ASP A 187 3.27 17.67 10.55
C ASP A 187 2.41 16.42 10.25
N VAL A 188 3.06 15.26 10.14
CA VAL A 188 2.37 13.96 9.98
C VAL A 188 1.53 13.62 11.22
N SER A 189 2.06 13.78 12.43
CA SER A 189 1.35 13.46 13.69
C SER A 189 0.27 14.48 14.08
N GLY A 190 0.42 15.74 13.66
CA GLY A 190 -0.46 16.87 13.95
C GLY A 190 -1.71 16.88 13.06
N THR A 191 -1.74 16.02 12.04
CA THR A 191 -2.99 15.63 11.40
C THR A 191 -3.76 14.69 12.34
N THR A 192 -4.48 15.25 13.33
CA THR A 192 -5.63 14.55 13.89
C THR A 192 -6.55 14.23 12.73
N GLN A 193 -6.63 12.96 12.33
CA GLN A 193 -7.52 12.55 11.27
C GLN A 193 -8.97 12.74 11.74
N PRO A 194 -9.79 13.62 11.12
CA PRO A 194 -11.16 13.21 10.86
C PRO A 194 -11.05 11.92 10.03
N GLU A 195 -11.87 10.90 10.32
CA GLU A 195 -11.95 9.63 9.57
C GLU A 195 -11.27 9.69 8.20
N GLN A 196 -10.12 9.04 8.02
CA GLN A 196 -9.29 9.19 6.82
C GLN A 196 -10.09 8.85 5.56
N SER A 197 -10.71 9.85 4.94
CA SER A 197 -11.58 9.61 3.79
C SER A 197 -10.73 9.43 2.55
N TYR A 198 -10.46 8.19 2.16
CA TYR A 198 -9.81 7.94 0.88
C TYR A 198 -10.77 8.26 -0.28
N PRO A 199 -10.35 9.04 -1.29
CA PRO A 199 -11.20 9.34 -2.44
C PRO A 199 -11.55 8.05 -3.19
N ALA A 200 -12.84 7.84 -3.43
CA ALA A 200 -13.31 6.77 -4.29
C ALA A 200 -12.84 6.98 -5.74
N ILE A 201 -12.52 5.88 -6.42
CA ILE A 201 -12.20 5.84 -7.84
C ILE A 201 -13.01 4.75 -8.53
N GLY A 202 -13.33 4.99 -9.80
CA GLY A 202 -13.91 3.95 -10.63
C GLY A 202 -12.94 2.79 -10.82
N ILE A 203 -13.49 1.61 -11.10
CA ILE A 203 -12.72 0.46 -11.56
C ILE A 203 -13.29 0.09 -12.93
N ARG A 204 -12.42 -0.12 -13.93
CA ARG A 204 -12.80 -0.60 -15.25
C ARG A 204 -12.09 -1.90 -15.54
N ILE A 205 -12.80 -2.92 -15.98
CA ILE A 205 -12.24 -4.24 -16.29
C ILE A 205 -12.61 -4.60 -17.71
N ASN A 206 -11.60 -4.93 -18.54
CA ASN A 206 -11.79 -5.33 -19.94
C ASN A 206 -12.71 -4.37 -20.73
N GLY A 207 -12.62 -3.08 -20.44
CA GLY A 207 -13.39 -2.02 -21.10
C GLY A 207 -14.76 -1.72 -20.48
N GLN A 208 -15.22 -2.47 -19.47
CA GLN A 208 -16.50 -2.27 -18.77
C GLN A 208 -16.28 -1.62 -17.39
N SER A 209 -17.24 -0.86 -16.89
CA SER A 209 -17.20 -0.36 -15.51
C SER A 209 -17.54 -1.48 -14.53
N TYR A 210 -16.75 -1.60 -13.47
CA TYR A 210 -17.01 -2.49 -12.34
C TYR A 210 -17.81 -1.71 -11.29
N GLY A 211 -18.91 -2.29 -10.80
CA GLY A 211 -19.91 -1.58 -9.99
C GLY A 211 -19.38 -1.10 -8.64
N GLU A 212 -18.37 -1.76 -8.08
CA GLU A 212 -17.70 -1.35 -6.85
C GLU A 212 -16.60 -0.32 -7.11
N GLN A 213 -16.34 0.51 -6.10
CA GLN A 213 -15.33 1.56 -6.18
C GLN A 213 -14.01 1.10 -5.57
N GLY A 214 -12.91 1.51 -6.19
CA GLY A 214 -11.60 1.49 -5.56
C GLY A 214 -11.40 2.73 -4.70
N ILE A 215 -10.22 2.85 -4.10
CA ILE A 215 -9.81 4.03 -3.33
C ILE A 215 -8.43 4.51 -3.76
N LEU A 216 -8.16 5.79 -3.57
CA LEU A 216 -6.81 6.36 -3.70
C LEU A 216 -6.17 6.48 -2.33
N ILE A 217 -5.09 5.75 -2.12
CA ILE A 217 -4.21 5.92 -0.96
C ILE A 217 -2.84 6.36 -1.48
N ASN A 218 -2.41 7.56 -1.09
CA ASN A 218 -1.15 8.16 -1.53
C ASN A 218 -0.99 8.16 -3.06
N ASN A 219 -2.05 8.53 -3.79
CA ASN A 219 -2.14 8.52 -5.26
C ASN A 219 -1.94 7.15 -5.94
N ASN A 220 -1.98 6.06 -5.18
CA ASN A 220 -2.04 4.72 -5.75
C ASN A 220 -3.48 4.25 -5.75
N SER A 221 -3.89 3.64 -6.86
CA SER A 221 -5.19 2.97 -6.97
C SER A 221 -5.16 1.68 -6.16
N TYR A 222 -6.10 1.57 -5.23
CA TYR A 222 -6.38 0.36 -4.48
C TYR A 222 -7.76 -0.16 -4.91
N ILE A 223 -7.87 -1.47 -5.05
CA ILE A 223 -9.11 -2.16 -5.43
C ILE A 223 -9.49 -3.16 -4.33
N PRO A 224 -10.78 -3.47 -4.16
CA PRO A 224 -11.21 -4.50 -3.21
C PRO A 224 -10.52 -5.83 -3.47
N VAL A 225 -10.16 -6.55 -2.42
CA VAL A 225 -9.51 -7.87 -2.53
C VAL A 225 -10.43 -8.90 -3.18
N ASP A 226 -11.74 -8.80 -2.94
CA ASP A 226 -12.78 -9.65 -3.57
C ASP A 226 -12.72 -9.57 -5.10
N LEU A 227 -12.34 -8.40 -5.66
CA LEU A 227 -12.15 -8.26 -7.10
C LEU A 227 -10.89 -9.02 -7.59
N VAL A 228 -9.87 -9.14 -6.75
CA VAL A 228 -8.66 -9.88 -7.09
C VAL A 228 -8.92 -11.37 -7.18
N ASP A 229 -9.72 -11.89 -6.25
CA ASP A 229 -10.22 -13.27 -6.32
C ASP A 229 -11.04 -13.49 -7.60
N LEU A 230 -11.91 -12.54 -7.97
CA LEU A 230 -12.69 -12.59 -9.22
C LEU A 230 -11.83 -12.57 -10.49
N LEU A 231 -10.64 -11.95 -10.43
CA LEU A 231 -9.68 -11.96 -11.53
C LEU A 231 -8.89 -13.29 -11.62
N GLY A 232 -9.13 -14.22 -10.70
CA GLY A 232 -8.43 -15.50 -10.60
C GLY A 232 -6.99 -15.35 -10.12
N VAL A 233 -6.71 -14.30 -9.33
CA VAL A 233 -5.37 -14.01 -8.84
C VAL A 233 -5.24 -14.46 -7.39
N GLU A 234 -4.41 -15.47 -7.15
CA GLU A 234 -4.01 -15.88 -5.81
C GLU A 234 -2.83 -15.03 -5.33
N LEU A 235 -3.09 -14.11 -4.39
CA LEU A 235 -2.07 -13.17 -3.90
C LEU A 235 -0.97 -13.84 -3.07
N GLY A 236 -1.24 -15.00 -2.46
CA GLY A 236 -0.30 -15.79 -1.65
C GLY A 236 0.40 -15.01 -0.52
N ASP A 237 1.48 -15.58 0.03
CA ASP A 237 2.38 -14.89 0.99
C ASP A 237 3.35 -13.93 0.29
N ASN A 238 2.93 -13.29 -0.82
CA ASN A 238 3.83 -12.41 -1.56
C ASN A 238 4.15 -11.16 -0.71
N PRO A 239 5.41 -10.97 -0.26
CA PRO A 239 5.75 -9.91 0.69
C PRO A 239 5.65 -8.50 0.11
N LYS A 240 5.41 -8.37 -1.20
CA LYS A 240 5.15 -7.08 -1.87
C LYS A 240 3.69 -6.68 -1.81
N VAL A 241 2.77 -7.64 -1.64
CA VAL A 241 1.33 -7.38 -1.64
C VAL A 241 0.92 -6.89 -0.26
N ARG A 242 0.31 -5.69 -0.21
CA ARG A 242 -0.22 -5.14 1.05
C ARG A 242 -1.73 -5.02 1.01
N LEU A 243 -2.35 -5.63 2.02
CA LEU A 243 -3.76 -5.46 2.30
C LEU A 243 -3.97 -4.26 3.21
N VAL A 244 -4.92 -3.41 2.86
CA VAL A 244 -5.32 -2.24 3.64
C VAL A 244 -6.81 -2.36 3.93
N GLU A 245 -7.18 -2.41 5.20
CA GLU A 245 -8.58 -2.38 5.61
C GLU A 245 -9.06 -0.93 5.72
N TYR A 246 -10.18 -0.62 5.07
CA TYR A 246 -10.81 0.69 5.13
C TYR A 246 -12.33 0.56 5.06
N ARG A 247 -13.03 1.12 6.06
CA ARG A 247 -14.50 1.04 6.19
C ARG A 247 -15.06 -0.38 6.05
N GLY A 248 -14.36 -1.37 6.59
CA GLY A 248 -14.75 -2.79 6.56
C GLY A 248 -14.53 -3.49 5.22
N VAL A 249 -13.86 -2.85 4.26
CA VAL A 249 -13.44 -3.46 2.99
C VAL A 249 -11.92 -3.57 2.98
N VAL A 250 -11.42 -4.75 2.59
CA VAL A 250 -9.99 -4.98 2.42
C VAL A 250 -9.60 -4.65 0.99
N TYR A 251 -8.59 -3.80 0.84
CA TYR A 251 -8.09 -3.35 -0.45
C TYR A 251 -6.65 -3.78 -0.68
N VAL A 252 -6.29 -3.92 -1.96
CA VAL A 252 -4.93 -4.19 -2.42
C VAL A 252 -4.53 -3.19 -3.49
N LYS A 253 -3.25 -2.84 -3.55
CA LYS A 253 -2.73 -1.86 -4.50
C LYS A 253 -2.79 -2.47 -5.90
N ALA A 254 -3.59 -1.88 -6.77
CA ALA A 254 -3.88 -2.45 -8.09
C ALA A 254 -2.62 -2.73 -8.92
N ILE A 255 -1.58 -1.89 -8.80
CA ILE A 255 -0.33 -2.04 -9.56
C ILE A 255 0.41 -3.35 -9.25
N GLU A 256 0.19 -3.95 -8.07
CA GLU A 256 0.81 -5.22 -7.66
C GLU A 256 0.24 -6.39 -8.47
N LEU A 257 -0.96 -6.24 -9.06
CA LEU A 257 -1.56 -7.26 -9.91
C LEU A 257 -0.82 -7.49 -11.24
N ARG A 258 0.09 -6.60 -11.63
CA ARG A 258 0.92 -6.78 -12.83
C ARG A 258 1.80 -8.03 -12.78
N ASP A 259 2.18 -8.45 -11.58
CA ASP A 259 2.94 -9.68 -11.36
C ASP A 259 2.09 -10.94 -11.62
N TYR A 260 0.77 -10.78 -11.81
CA TYR A 260 -0.21 -11.88 -11.97
C TYR A 260 -0.95 -11.82 -13.31
N THR A 261 -0.26 -11.41 -14.38
CA THR A 261 -0.80 -11.33 -15.76
C THR A 261 -1.97 -10.35 -15.98
N ILE A 262 -2.22 -9.46 -15.01
CA ILE A 262 -3.20 -8.38 -15.14
C ILE A 262 -2.49 -7.12 -15.63
N SER A 263 -2.93 -6.55 -16.75
CA SER A 263 -2.49 -5.21 -17.14
C SER A 263 -3.24 -4.17 -16.32
N VAL A 264 -2.51 -3.21 -15.77
CA VAL A 264 -3.05 -2.16 -14.89
C VAL A 264 -2.66 -0.81 -15.47
N SER A 265 -3.64 0.03 -15.79
CA SER A 265 -3.44 1.40 -16.24
C SER A 265 -4.44 2.35 -15.57
N TRP A 266 -4.41 3.62 -15.94
CA TRP A 266 -5.26 4.66 -15.37
C TRP A 266 -6.00 5.40 -16.48
N ASP A 267 -7.29 5.65 -16.26
CA ASP A 267 -8.14 6.48 -17.10
C ASP A 267 -8.41 7.81 -16.37
N ASN A 268 -7.86 8.90 -16.91
CA ASN A 268 -7.99 10.23 -16.29
C ASN A 268 -9.41 10.78 -16.39
N ASP A 269 -10.07 10.56 -17.53
CA ASP A 269 -11.40 11.13 -17.79
C ASP A 269 -12.45 10.44 -16.92
N ALA A 270 -12.37 9.12 -16.80
CA ALA A 270 -13.23 8.33 -15.93
C ALA A 270 -12.79 8.32 -14.45
N ARG A 271 -11.61 8.89 -14.14
CA ARG A 271 -10.96 8.80 -12.83
C ARG A 271 -10.98 7.37 -12.28
N ALA A 272 -10.51 6.43 -13.10
CA ALA A 272 -10.66 5.01 -12.85
C ALA A 272 -9.38 4.23 -13.08
N VAL A 273 -9.14 3.22 -12.24
CA VAL A 273 -8.13 2.21 -12.53
C VAL A 273 -8.66 1.25 -13.60
N VAL A 274 -7.86 1.00 -14.62
CA VAL A 274 -8.19 0.12 -15.74
C VAL A 274 -7.41 -1.18 -15.58
N LEU A 275 -8.13 -2.27 -15.45
CA LEU A 275 -7.60 -3.62 -15.40
C LEU A 275 -7.93 -4.31 -16.73
N ARG A 276 -6.93 -4.92 -17.37
CA ARG A 276 -7.16 -5.85 -18.48
C ARG A 276 -6.61 -7.21 -18.09
N SER A 277 -7.48 -8.20 -18.18
CA SER A 277 -7.14 -9.60 -17.96
C SER A 277 -7.51 -10.41 -19.18
N ILE A 278 -6.68 -11.40 -19.52
CA ILE A 278 -7.07 -12.44 -20.48
C ILE A 278 -8.09 -13.41 -19.86
N THR A 279 -8.21 -13.43 -18.53
CA THR A 279 -9.33 -14.07 -17.83
C THR A 279 -10.59 -13.33 -18.22
N GLN A 280 -11.42 -13.97 -19.04
CA GLN A 280 -12.77 -13.51 -19.27
C GLN A 280 -13.51 -13.68 -17.93
N ILE A 281 -14.04 -12.59 -17.38
CA ILE A 281 -14.96 -12.64 -16.25
C ILE A 281 -16.31 -13.10 -16.83
N CYS A 282 -16.76 -14.29 -16.42
CA CYS A 282 -18.04 -14.90 -16.81
C CYS A 282 -18.28 -15.20 -18.33
N PRO A 283 -17.37 -15.84 -19.09
CA PRO A 283 -17.66 -16.22 -20.47
C PRO A 283 -18.46 -17.54 -20.53
N GLY A 284 -19.78 -17.46 -20.66
CA GLY A 284 -20.61 -18.64 -20.94
C GLY A 284 -20.61 -19.69 -19.81
N THR A 285 -20.44 -19.25 -18.57
CA THR A 285 -20.57 -20.09 -17.36
C THR A 285 -21.79 -19.74 -16.51
N ILE A 286 -22.42 -18.57 -16.71
CA ILE A 286 -23.61 -18.16 -15.94
C ILE A 286 -24.84 -19.02 -16.22
N ASP A 287 -24.85 -19.72 -17.36
CA ASP A 287 -25.83 -20.72 -17.76
C ASP A 287 -25.45 -22.15 -17.33
N ARG A 288 -24.29 -22.34 -16.68
CA ARG A 288 -23.82 -23.66 -16.22
C ARG A 288 -24.02 -23.82 -14.72
N ILE A 289 -25.04 -24.59 -14.36
CA ILE A 289 -25.33 -24.96 -12.96
C ILE A 289 -24.13 -25.65 -12.31
N MET A 290 -23.46 -26.56 -13.02
CA MET A 290 -22.26 -27.25 -12.54
C MET A 290 -21.01 -26.45 -12.89
N SER A 291 -20.69 -25.45 -12.07
CA SER A 291 -19.50 -24.60 -12.19
C SER A 291 -19.18 -23.92 -10.86
N GLN A 292 -18.06 -23.19 -10.79
CA GLN A 292 -17.71 -22.40 -9.62
C GLN A 292 -18.48 -21.06 -9.64
N GLY A 293 -19.10 -20.69 -8.51
CA GLY A 293 -19.59 -19.33 -8.31
C GLY A 293 -18.44 -18.33 -8.14
N ASN A 294 -18.75 -17.04 -8.14
CA ASN A 294 -17.75 -15.97 -8.17
C ASN A 294 -17.97 -14.91 -7.07
N THR A 295 -19.18 -14.81 -6.50
CA THR A 295 -19.51 -13.79 -5.50
C THR A 295 -18.93 -14.09 -4.11
N SER A 296 -18.47 -13.08 -3.38
CA SER A 296 -18.07 -13.20 -1.96
C SER A 296 -19.27 -13.41 -1.04
N GLU A 297 -19.04 -13.94 0.17
CA GLU A 297 -20.09 -14.04 1.19
C GLU A 297 -20.70 -12.66 1.48
N VAL A 298 -19.86 -11.63 1.59
CA VAL A 298 -20.27 -10.24 1.83
C VAL A 298 -21.10 -9.71 0.67
N GLN A 299 -20.74 -10.02 -0.58
CA GLN A 299 -21.53 -9.64 -1.75
C GLN A 299 -22.92 -10.29 -1.76
N LEU A 300 -23.01 -11.59 -1.42
CA LEU A 300 -24.29 -12.28 -1.26
C LEU A 300 -25.12 -11.69 -0.11
N MET A 301 -24.49 -11.35 1.03
CA MET A 301 -25.13 -10.66 2.15
C MET A 301 -25.69 -9.28 1.74
N MET A 302 -24.90 -8.48 1.03
CA MET A 302 -25.30 -7.15 0.56
C MET A 302 -26.43 -7.24 -0.46
N PHE A 303 -26.36 -8.19 -1.39
CA PHE A 303 -27.43 -8.43 -2.37
C PHE A 303 -28.75 -8.80 -1.70
N LEU A 304 -28.70 -9.68 -0.69
CA LEU A 304 -29.87 -10.07 0.07
C LEU A 304 -30.43 -8.89 0.89
N LYS A 305 -29.58 -8.13 1.61
CA LYS A 305 -29.98 -6.96 2.40
C LYS A 305 -30.58 -5.84 1.55
N ALA A 306 -30.03 -5.58 0.38
CA ALA A 306 -30.54 -4.58 -0.54
C ALA A 306 -31.99 -4.87 -0.99
N ASN A 307 -32.37 -6.14 -0.99
CA ASN A 307 -33.71 -6.58 -1.35
C ASN A 307 -34.59 -6.94 -0.14
N HIS A 308 -34.00 -7.25 1.02
CA HIS A 308 -34.68 -7.57 2.29
C HIS A 308 -33.75 -7.26 3.47
N GLU A 309 -33.87 -6.03 4.00
CA GLU A 309 -32.96 -5.47 5.01
C GLU A 309 -32.75 -6.38 6.23
N ASN A 310 -33.82 -7.02 6.72
CA ASN A 310 -33.81 -7.84 7.95
C ASN A 310 -33.60 -9.34 7.69
N ALA A 311 -33.34 -9.77 6.46
CA ALA A 311 -33.22 -11.19 6.12
C ALA A 311 -32.16 -11.94 6.95
N LEU A 312 -31.04 -11.27 7.22
CA LEU A 312 -29.92 -11.85 7.96
C LEU A 312 -30.14 -11.92 9.48
N GLU A 313 -31.20 -11.31 10.01
CA GLU A 313 -31.57 -11.51 11.42
C GLU A 313 -32.08 -12.94 11.65
N GLN A 314 -32.82 -13.48 10.67
CA GLN A 314 -33.37 -14.82 10.73
C GLN A 314 -32.44 -15.88 10.11
N PHE A 315 -31.64 -15.49 9.10
CA PHE A 315 -30.77 -16.40 8.35
C PHE A 315 -29.35 -15.84 8.21
N PRO A 316 -28.60 -15.67 9.32
CA PRO A 316 -27.30 -15.01 9.30
C PRO A 316 -26.25 -15.76 8.48
N ASP A 317 -26.26 -17.09 8.55
CA ASP A 317 -25.21 -17.94 7.96
C ASP A 317 -25.50 -18.39 6.52
N LEU A 318 -26.65 -18.04 5.95
CA LEU A 318 -27.10 -18.60 4.68
C LEU A 318 -26.16 -18.26 3.50
N PRO A 319 -25.65 -17.02 3.35
CA PRO A 319 -24.66 -16.70 2.31
C PRO A 319 -23.39 -17.55 2.39
N LYS A 320 -22.90 -17.80 3.60
CA LYS A 320 -21.74 -18.66 3.86
C LYS A 320 -22.02 -20.10 3.47
N LEU A 321 -23.14 -20.65 3.97
CA LEU A 321 -23.53 -22.04 3.72
C LEU A 321 -23.71 -22.33 2.23
N TYR A 322 -24.30 -21.41 1.46
CA TYR A 322 -24.43 -21.59 0.01
C TYR A 322 -23.08 -21.66 -0.70
N ARG A 323 -22.09 -20.87 -0.27
CA ARG A 323 -20.74 -20.96 -0.82
C ARG A 323 -20.06 -22.28 -0.45
N GLU A 324 -20.10 -22.65 0.82
CA GLU A 324 -19.42 -23.85 1.34
C GLU A 324 -20.02 -25.13 0.74
N GLU A 325 -21.33 -25.32 0.85
CA GLU A 325 -22.00 -26.55 0.43
C GLU A 325 -22.01 -26.68 -1.11
N ALA A 326 -22.32 -25.62 -1.84
CA ALA A 326 -22.35 -25.70 -3.30
C ALA A 326 -20.93 -25.91 -3.88
N ALA A 327 -19.88 -25.38 -3.25
CA ALA A 327 -18.51 -25.67 -3.65
C ALA A 327 -18.15 -27.16 -3.45
N ILE A 328 -18.60 -27.78 -2.36
CA ILE A 328 -18.42 -29.23 -2.12
C ILE A 328 -19.16 -30.04 -3.20
N GLU A 329 -20.36 -29.60 -3.57
CA GLU A 329 -21.22 -30.28 -4.55
C GLU A 329 -20.86 -29.95 -6.02
N GLY A 330 -19.95 -29.00 -6.26
CA GLY A 330 -19.59 -28.51 -7.60
C GLY A 330 -20.68 -27.69 -8.28
N VAL A 331 -21.62 -27.14 -7.51
CA VAL A 331 -22.73 -26.31 -7.96
C VAL A 331 -22.33 -24.84 -7.87
N ASN A 332 -22.73 -24.05 -8.87
CA ASN A 332 -22.46 -22.63 -8.88
C ASN A 332 -23.31 -21.92 -7.81
N TYR A 333 -22.65 -21.49 -6.74
CA TYR A 333 -23.34 -20.84 -5.62
C TYR A 333 -24.00 -19.50 -5.99
N ASP A 334 -23.54 -18.78 -7.02
CA ASP A 334 -24.21 -17.55 -7.48
C ASP A 334 -25.58 -17.88 -8.06
N ILE A 335 -25.67 -18.95 -8.86
CA ILE A 335 -26.90 -19.43 -9.48
C ILE A 335 -27.83 -20.00 -8.39
N ALA A 336 -27.30 -20.87 -7.52
CA ALA A 336 -28.08 -21.50 -6.46
C ALA A 336 -28.63 -20.47 -5.47
N PHE A 337 -27.83 -19.47 -5.08
CA PHE A 337 -28.27 -18.39 -4.19
C PHE A 337 -29.30 -17.49 -4.87
N SER A 338 -29.11 -17.14 -6.14
CA SER A 338 -30.08 -16.37 -6.93
C SER A 338 -31.41 -17.12 -7.08
N GLN A 339 -31.36 -18.43 -7.30
CA GLN A 339 -32.54 -19.29 -7.35
C GLN A 339 -33.27 -19.27 -6.00
N MET A 340 -32.55 -19.41 -4.89
CA MET A 340 -33.14 -19.31 -3.55
C MET A 340 -33.84 -17.97 -3.33
N CYS A 341 -33.17 -16.87 -3.67
CA CYS A 341 -33.75 -15.53 -3.57
C CYS A 341 -35.04 -15.42 -4.40
N LEU A 342 -35.04 -15.93 -5.62
CA LEU A 342 -36.22 -15.92 -6.48
C LEU A 342 -37.37 -16.74 -5.89
N MET A 343 -37.09 -17.98 -5.45
CA MET A 343 -38.09 -18.93 -4.98
C MET A 343 -38.70 -18.53 -3.64
N THR A 344 -37.92 -17.91 -2.76
CA THR A 344 -38.35 -17.51 -1.41
C THR A 344 -38.82 -16.05 -1.33
N ASN A 345 -38.78 -15.33 -2.45
CA ASN A 345 -38.95 -13.88 -2.50
C ASN A 345 -38.00 -13.15 -1.52
N PHE A 346 -36.71 -13.45 -1.65
CA PHE A 346 -35.63 -12.99 -0.78
C PHE A 346 -35.90 -13.31 0.69
N LEU A 347 -36.20 -14.57 0.99
CA LEU A 347 -36.47 -15.09 2.33
C LEU A 347 -37.71 -14.50 3.02
N ARG A 348 -38.65 -13.91 2.26
CA ARG A 348 -39.94 -13.47 2.81
C ARG A 348 -40.94 -14.59 2.96
N PHE A 349 -40.79 -15.67 2.17
CA PHE A 349 -41.70 -16.82 2.16
C PHE A 349 -43.16 -16.39 1.99
N GLY A 350 -43.49 -15.84 0.82
CA GLY A 350 -44.85 -15.40 0.47
C GLY A 350 -45.70 -16.45 -0.27
N GLY A 351 -45.16 -17.65 -0.50
CA GLY A 351 -45.79 -18.74 -1.26
C GLY A 351 -46.24 -19.91 -0.37
N GLU A 352 -46.37 -21.09 -0.96
CA GLU A 352 -46.82 -22.31 -0.27
C GLU A 352 -45.82 -22.83 0.78
N VAL A 353 -44.54 -22.49 0.62
CA VAL A 353 -43.45 -22.93 1.51
C VAL A 353 -43.18 -21.89 2.59
N LYS A 354 -43.09 -22.36 3.84
CA LYS A 354 -42.77 -21.57 5.03
C LYS A 354 -41.29 -21.67 5.37
N ALA A 355 -40.78 -20.61 6.00
CA ALA A 355 -39.42 -20.54 6.54
C ALA A 355 -39.01 -21.75 7.40
N SER A 356 -39.95 -22.28 8.19
CA SER A 356 -39.71 -23.42 9.08
C SER A 356 -39.46 -24.74 8.36
N GLN A 357 -39.87 -24.87 7.11
CA GLN A 357 -39.68 -26.09 6.31
C GLN A 357 -38.26 -26.18 5.72
N LYS A 358 -37.45 -25.12 5.83
CA LYS A 358 -36.07 -25.06 5.28
C LYS A 358 -35.97 -25.47 3.80
N ASN A 359 -37.05 -25.29 3.05
CA ASN A 359 -37.13 -25.61 1.63
C ASN A 359 -36.88 -24.34 0.80
N PHE A 360 -35.60 -24.06 0.56
CA PHE A 360 -35.14 -22.84 -0.13
C PHE A 360 -35.23 -22.92 -1.66
N ALA A 361 -35.48 -24.12 -2.20
CA ALA A 361 -35.56 -24.37 -3.64
C ALA A 361 -36.99 -24.71 -4.11
N ASN A 362 -37.99 -24.57 -3.22
CA ASN A 362 -39.39 -24.92 -3.47
C ASN A 362 -39.57 -26.36 -3.99
N LEU A 363 -38.70 -27.28 -3.59
CA LEU A 363 -38.69 -28.67 -4.05
C LEU A 363 -39.94 -29.39 -3.54
N GLY A 364 -40.71 -29.99 -4.45
CA GLY A 364 -41.91 -30.76 -4.10
C GLY A 364 -43.12 -29.94 -3.66
N ALA A 365 -43.10 -28.61 -3.79
CA ALA A 365 -44.32 -27.81 -3.67
C ALA A 365 -45.13 -27.92 -4.96
N VAL A 366 -45.99 -28.93 -5.04
CA VAL A 366 -46.89 -29.11 -6.17
C VAL A 366 -48.11 -28.24 -5.90
N GLY A 367 -48.33 -27.23 -6.75
CA GLY A 367 -49.44 -26.29 -6.62
C GLY A 367 -50.75 -27.01 -6.37
N GLY A 368 -51.24 -26.92 -5.13
CA GLY A 368 -52.42 -27.63 -4.64
C GLY A 368 -52.17 -29.06 -4.13
N GLY A 369 -51.83 -29.18 -2.84
CA GLY A 369 -52.15 -30.39 -2.06
C GLY A 369 -51.10 -30.83 -1.05
N THR A 370 -51.40 -30.58 0.23
CA THR A 370 -50.76 -31.11 1.46
C THR A 370 -49.27 -30.81 1.68
N GLN A 371 -48.99 -30.17 2.82
CA GLN A 371 -47.67 -29.80 3.33
C GLN A 371 -46.63 -30.90 3.12
N THR A 372 -45.55 -30.58 2.41
CA THR A 372 -44.40 -31.46 2.25
C THR A 372 -43.37 -31.27 3.37
N ALA A 373 -42.82 -32.42 3.78
CA ALA A 373 -41.72 -32.78 4.68
C ALA A 373 -41.42 -31.89 5.90
N THR A 374 -41.51 -32.52 7.08
CA THR A 374 -41.07 -31.98 8.38
C THR A 374 -39.62 -32.32 8.66
#